data_AF-A0A964H8T5-F1
#
_entry.id   AF-A0A964H8T5-F1
#
_cell.length_a   1.000
_cell.length_b   1.000
_cell.length_c   1.000
_cell.angle_alpha   90.00
_cell.angle_beta   90.00
_cell.angle_gamma   90.00
#
_symmetry.space_group_name_H-M   'P 1'
#
loop_
_entity.id
_entity.type
_entity.pdbx_description
1 polymer ?
#
loop_
_entity_poly.entity_id
_entity_poly.type
_entity_poly.pdbx_seq_one_letter_code
_entity_poly.pdbx_strand_id
1 'polypeptide(L)'
;MPSLLYADPRGRIFDSPRHQALGLSGGDFVPVPERDLVPLPPGSEIFVIRKGIVVAQRDGAPAYLERLGGKRIFPVAAFMPAGYTRTLLPAYVERDEKPLLPLWSYTALAWHKGRICGAAELVARNPKADPELHSPEQDKRLATLVGERLRREPGNRLLRQLARCALEYH
;
A
#
# COMPACT_ATOMS: atom_id res chain seq x y z
N MET A 1 16.62 -13.76 3.70
CA MET A 1 16.36 -13.23 2.35
C MET A 1 14.86 -13.07 2.14
N PRO A 2 14.37 -11.86 1.81
CA PRO A 2 12.97 -11.60 1.48
C PRO A 2 12.58 -12.28 0.16
N SER A 3 11.46 -13.01 0.16
CA SER A 3 10.98 -13.71 -1.04
C SER A 3 9.97 -12.87 -1.82
N LEU A 4 9.96 -13.08 -3.13
CA LEU A 4 9.02 -12.48 -4.06
C LEU A 4 7.58 -12.73 -3.61
N LEU A 5 6.74 -11.69 -3.70
CA LEU A 5 5.29 -11.82 -3.69
C LEU A 5 4.73 -11.60 -5.10
N TYR A 6 3.69 -12.35 -5.46
CA TYR A 6 2.99 -12.21 -6.73
C TYR A 6 1.51 -12.50 -6.56
N ALA A 7 0.69 -12.04 -7.51
CA ALA A 7 -0.73 -12.35 -7.57
C ALA A 7 -1.05 -13.36 -8.68
N ASP A 8 -2.03 -14.23 -8.43
CA ASP A 8 -2.66 -15.03 -9.49
C ASP A 8 -3.74 -14.22 -10.26
N PRO A 9 -4.39 -14.79 -11.29
CA PRO A 9 -5.42 -14.06 -12.04
C PRO A 9 -6.63 -13.62 -11.21
N ARG A 10 -6.91 -14.32 -10.10
CA ARG A 10 -7.99 -14.00 -9.15
C ARG A 10 -7.57 -12.94 -8.11
N GLY A 11 -6.32 -12.45 -8.18
CA GLY A 11 -5.79 -11.47 -7.24
C GLY A 11 -5.35 -12.05 -5.89
N ARG A 12 -5.26 -13.38 -5.77
CA ARG A 12 -4.74 -14.02 -4.56
C ARG A 12 -3.23 -13.88 -4.53
N ILE A 13 -2.69 -13.53 -3.36
CA ILE A 13 -1.28 -13.25 -3.15
C ILE A 13 -0.56 -14.51 -2.70
N PHE A 14 0.60 -14.80 -3.29
CA PHE A 14 1.45 -15.94 -2.99
C PHE A 14 2.90 -15.49 -2.90
N ASP A 15 3.71 -16.19 -2.11
CA ASP A 15 5.15 -16.03 -2.09
C ASP A 15 5.85 -17.03 -3.01
N SER A 16 7.08 -16.72 -3.41
CA SER A 16 7.94 -17.66 -4.13
C SER A 16 9.32 -17.75 -3.46
N PRO A 17 9.56 -18.75 -2.59
CA PRO A 17 10.81 -18.88 -1.85
C PRO A 17 12.07 -19.02 -2.71
N ARG A 18 11.92 -19.44 -3.97
CA ARG A 18 13.02 -19.60 -4.95
C ARG A 18 13.39 -18.29 -5.67
N HIS A 19 12.63 -17.22 -5.44
CA HIS A 19 12.84 -15.92 -6.07
C HIS A 19 12.98 -14.85 -4.99
N GLN A 20 14.07 -14.10 -5.03
CA GLN A 20 14.28 -12.97 -4.14
C GLN A 20 13.45 -11.78 -4.61
N ALA A 21 12.83 -11.08 -3.66
CA ALA A 21 12.10 -9.85 -3.96
C ALA A 21 13.06 -8.74 -4.41
N LEU A 22 12.68 -8.06 -5.50
CA LEU A 22 13.36 -6.86 -5.98
C LEU A 22 12.44 -5.65 -5.80
N GLY A 23 13.07 -4.49 -5.67
CA GLY A 23 12.43 -3.18 -5.80
C GLY A 23 13.10 -2.39 -6.92
N LEU A 24 12.47 -1.29 -7.32
CA LEU A 24 13.00 -0.35 -8.30
C LEU A 24 13.52 0.90 -7.58
N SER A 25 14.78 1.23 -7.82
CA SER A 25 15.46 2.43 -7.29
C SER A 25 16.26 3.10 -8.40
N GLY A 26 15.98 4.37 -8.69
CA GLY A 26 16.76 5.14 -9.69
C GLY A 26 16.75 4.57 -11.12
N GLY A 27 15.85 3.63 -11.44
CA GLY A 27 15.82 2.92 -12.73
C GLY A 27 16.37 1.49 -12.66
N ASP A 28 17.08 1.13 -11.58
CA ASP A 28 17.67 -0.19 -11.40
C ASP A 28 16.80 -1.11 -10.55
N PHE A 29 16.79 -2.39 -10.91
CA PHE A 29 16.23 -3.44 -10.06
C PHE A 29 17.26 -3.85 -9.00
N VAL A 30 16.90 -3.63 -7.73
CA VAL A 30 17.77 -3.90 -6.59
C VAL A 30 17.10 -4.86 -5.61
N PRO A 31 17.87 -5.76 -4.96
CA PRO A 31 17.33 -6.59 -3.89
C PRO A 31 16.71 -5.74 -2.79
N VAL A 32 15.49 -6.10 -2.34
CA VAL A 32 14.87 -5.40 -1.21
C VAL A 32 15.67 -5.72 0.06
N PRO A 33 16.29 -4.73 0.71
CA PRO A 33 17.11 -4.97 1.89
C PRO A 33 16.21 -5.25 3.10
N GLU A 34 16.61 -6.18 3.96
CA GLU A 34 15.79 -6.56 5.13
C GLU A 34 15.55 -5.39 6.11
N ARG A 35 16.47 -4.43 6.17
CA ARG A 35 16.36 -3.22 6.99
C ARG A 35 15.24 -2.26 6.54
N ASP A 36 14.83 -2.33 5.28
CA ASP A 36 13.77 -1.47 4.72
C ASP A 36 12.40 -2.15 4.82
N LEU A 37 12.32 -3.38 5.33
CA LEU A 37 11.07 -4.13 5.38
C LEU A 37 10.32 -3.87 6.68
N VAL A 38 9.13 -3.28 6.52
CA VAL A 38 8.16 -3.13 7.60
C VAL A 38 6.96 -4.03 7.29
N PRO A 39 6.47 -4.84 8.25
CA PRO A 39 5.18 -5.53 8.11
C PRO A 39 4.10 -4.54 7.72
N LEU A 40 3.21 -4.90 6.80
CA LEU A 40 2.18 -3.97 6.35
C LEU A 40 1.34 -3.47 7.55
N PRO A 41 1.36 -2.16 7.84
CA PRO A 41 0.58 -1.60 8.93
C PRO A 41 -0.92 -1.67 8.63
N PRO A 42 -1.77 -1.67 9.66
CA PRO A 42 -3.21 -1.51 9.49
C PRO A 42 -3.54 -0.29 8.61
N GLY A 43 -4.53 -0.43 7.71
CA GLY A 43 -4.87 0.61 6.73
C GLY A 43 -4.03 0.58 5.45
N SER A 44 -3.08 -0.35 5.31
CA SER A 44 -2.42 -0.60 4.03
C SER A 44 -3.36 -1.31 3.05
N GLU A 45 -3.16 -1.06 1.76
CA GLU A 45 -3.91 -1.72 0.68
C GLU A 45 -2.93 -2.36 -0.32
N ILE A 46 -3.23 -3.57 -0.79
CA ILE A 46 -2.42 -4.30 -1.76
C ILE A 46 -3.08 -4.21 -3.14
N PHE A 47 -2.28 -3.92 -4.16
CA PHE A 47 -2.71 -3.80 -5.55
C PHE A 47 -2.06 -4.83 -6.45
N VAL A 48 -2.80 -5.23 -7.49
CA VAL A 48 -2.32 -6.11 -8.54
C VAL A 48 -2.07 -5.30 -9.82
N ILE A 49 -0.83 -5.29 -10.29
CA ILE A 49 -0.42 -4.53 -11.48
C ILE A 49 -0.65 -5.41 -12.72
N ARG A 50 -1.89 -5.45 -13.23
CA ARG A 50 -2.28 -6.35 -14.33
C ARG A 50 -1.54 -6.12 -15.66
N LYS A 51 -0.99 -4.92 -15.84
CA LYS A 51 -0.20 -4.54 -17.02
C LYS A 51 1.29 -4.87 -16.90
N GLY A 52 1.74 -5.44 -15.79
CA GLY A 52 3.15 -5.67 -15.52
C GLY A 52 3.59 -7.13 -15.65
N ILE A 53 4.87 -7.33 -15.92
CA ILE A 53 5.61 -8.59 -15.78
C ILE A 53 6.37 -8.54 -14.46
N VAL A 54 6.28 -9.61 -13.68
CA VAL A 54 6.98 -9.70 -12.38
C VAL A 54 8.48 -9.71 -12.61
N VAL A 55 9.22 -8.89 -11.88
CA VAL A 55 10.68 -8.92 -11.88
C VAL A 55 11.16 -9.34 -10.50
N ALA A 56 12.00 -10.37 -10.46
CA ALA A 56 12.57 -10.92 -9.24
C ALA A 56 14.03 -11.29 -9.48
N GLN A 57 14.77 -11.69 -8.45
CA GLN A 57 16.11 -12.23 -8.62
C GLN A 57 16.11 -13.74 -8.40
N ARG A 58 16.80 -14.46 -9.28
CA ARG A 58 17.02 -15.90 -9.19
C ARG A 58 18.44 -16.21 -9.64
N ASP A 59 19.14 -17.03 -8.85
CA ASP A 59 20.51 -17.47 -9.15
C ASP A 59 21.48 -16.29 -9.44
N GLY A 60 21.27 -15.15 -8.76
CA GLY A 60 22.09 -13.94 -8.87
C GLY A 60 21.76 -13.02 -10.06
N ALA A 61 20.74 -13.34 -10.86
CA ALA A 61 20.34 -12.52 -12.02
C ALA A 61 18.85 -12.12 -11.95
N PRO A 62 18.46 -11.00 -12.61
CA PRO A 62 17.06 -10.67 -12.80
C PRO A 62 16.32 -11.73 -13.61
N ALA A 63 15.14 -12.13 -13.13
CA ALA A 63 14.23 -13.05 -13.77
C ALA A 63 12.89 -12.34 -14.04
N TYR A 64 12.44 -12.38 -15.29
CA TYR A 64 11.20 -11.78 -15.76
C TYR A 64 10.14 -12.89 -15.86
N LEU A 65 9.13 -12.83 -15.00
CA LEU A 65 8.19 -13.92 -14.79
C LEU A 65 6.77 -13.49 -15.18
N GLU A 66 6.29 -13.99 -16.31
CA GLU A 66 4.87 -13.90 -16.67
C GLU A 66 4.06 -15.08 -16.13
N ARG A 67 4.75 -16.19 -15.84
CA ARG A 67 4.16 -17.43 -15.37
C ARG A 67 5.01 -18.09 -14.30
N LEU A 68 4.34 -18.74 -13.34
CA LEU A 68 4.97 -19.58 -12.33
C LEU A 68 4.11 -20.84 -12.13
N GLY A 69 4.73 -22.02 -12.21
CA GLY A 69 4.00 -23.30 -12.17
C GLY A 69 2.94 -23.42 -13.27
N GLY A 70 3.22 -22.93 -14.48
CA GLY A 70 2.31 -22.94 -15.63
C GLY A 70 1.18 -21.88 -15.59
N LYS A 71 0.96 -21.22 -14.46
CA LYS A 71 -0.10 -20.22 -14.27
C LYS A 71 0.42 -18.82 -14.52
N ARG A 72 -0.40 -17.96 -15.12
CA ARG A 72 -0.11 -16.52 -15.26
C ARG A 72 -0.03 -15.87 -13.89
N ILE A 73 0.93 -14.97 -13.70
CA ILE A 73 1.13 -14.22 -12.46
C ILE A 73 1.24 -12.72 -12.76
N PHE A 74 1.09 -11.91 -11.71
CA PHE A 74 1.11 -10.46 -11.80
C PHE A 74 1.94 -9.84 -10.67
N PRO A 75 2.62 -8.70 -10.92
CA PRO A 75 3.27 -7.95 -9.87
C PRO A 75 2.27 -7.42 -8.86
N VAL A 76 2.74 -7.29 -7.63
CA VAL A 76 1.97 -6.74 -6.52
C VAL A 76 2.72 -5.57 -5.91
N ALA A 77 1.96 -4.59 -5.44
CA ALA A 77 2.46 -3.42 -4.73
C ALA A 77 1.55 -3.12 -3.57
N ALA A 78 1.98 -2.25 -2.65
CA ALA A 78 1.10 -1.73 -1.61
C ALA A 78 1.10 -0.21 -1.55
N PHE A 79 0.00 0.33 -1.06
CA PHE A 79 -0.07 1.65 -0.44
C PHE A 79 0.05 1.46 1.07
N MET A 80 0.83 2.31 1.71
CA MET A 80 0.97 2.35 3.17
C MET A 80 0.39 3.67 3.70
N PRO A 81 -0.21 3.67 4.91
CA PRO A 81 -0.73 4.88 5.55
C PRO A 81 0.29 6.01 5.67
N ALA A 82 -0.22 7.23 5.81
CA ALA A 82 0.60 8.40 6.05
C ALA A 82 1.53 8.22 7.26
N GLY A 83 2.77 8.69 7.12
CA GLY A 83 3.84 8.47 8.11
C GLY A 83 4.91 7.48 7.64
N TYR A 84 4.59 6.65 6.64
CA TYR A 84 5.56 5.78 5.96
C TYR A 84 6.10 6.43 4.70
N THR A 85 7.43 6.49 4.59
CA THR A 85 8.13 6.87 3.36
C THR A 85 8.57 5.59 2.66
N ARG A 86 8.13 5.35 1.42
CA ARG A 86 8.61 4.22 0.63
C ARG A 86 10.11 4.37 0.34
N THR A 87 10.87 3.28 0.42
CA THR A 87 12.29 3.27 0.03
C THR A 87 12.48 2.73 -1.39
N LEU A 88 11.56 1.90 -1.87
CA LEU A 88 11.61 1.29 -3.20
C LEU A 88 10.23 1.30 -3.88
N LEU A 89 10.23 1.49 -5.20
CA LEU A 89 9.06 1.25 -6.05
C LEU A 89 8.91 -0.27 -6.31
N PRO A 90 7.71 -0.78 -6.63
CA PRO A 90 7.54 -2.19 -7.00
C PRO A 90 8.37 -2.55 -8.23
N ALA A 91 9.07 -3.69 -8.19
CA ALA A 91 9.82 -4.18 -9.34
C ALA A 91 8.90 -4.89 -10.34
N TYR A 92 8.66 -4.23 -11.47
CA TYR A 92 7.98 -4.81 -12.62
C TYR A 92 8.46 -4.13 -13.91
N VAL A 93 8.22 -4.78 -15.05
CA VAL A 93 8.29 -4.10 -16.36
C VAL A 93 6.90 -4.05 -16.98
N GLU A 94 6.62 -3.00 -17.72
CA GLU A 94 5.33 -2.85 -18.38
C GLU A 94 5.23 -3.81 -19.57
N ARG A 95 4.15 -4.57 -19.62
CA ARG A 95 3.75 -5.36 -20.79
C ARG A 95 2.86 -4.54 -21.73
N ASP A 96 2.09 -3.62 -21.17
CA ASP A 96 1.16 -2.75 -21.88
C ASP A 96 1.29 -1.32 -21.34
N GLU A 97 1.25 -0.34 -22.25
CA GLU A 97 1.31 1.08 -21.91
C GLU A 97 0.02 1.55 -21.21
N LYS A 98 -1.10 0.82 -21.40
CA LYS A 98 -2.41 1.15 -20.84
C LYS A 98 -2.97 0.04 -19.94
N PRO A 99 -3.87 0.39 -18.99
CA PRO A 99 -4.20 1.75 -18.55
C PRO A 99 -3.03 2.38 -17.77
N LEU A 100 -3.07 3.71 -17.62
CA LEU A 100 -2.19 4.38 -16.66
C LEU A 100 -2.57 3.94 -15.24
N LEU A 101 -1.56 3.72 -14.40
CA LEU A 101 -1.82 3.47 -12.99
C LEU A 101 -2.19 4.78 -12.29
N PRO A 102 -3.16 4.76 -11.35
CA PRO A 102 -3.40 5.89 -10.47
C PRO A 102 -2.12 6.37 -9.78
N LEU A 103 -2.04 7.64 -9.41
CA LEU A 103 -0.87 8.22 -8.73
C LEU A 103 -0.83 7.87 -7.23
N TRP A 104 -0.93 6.59 -6.91
CA TRP A 104 -0.79 6.11 -5.52
C TRP A 104 0.68 5.94 -5.13
N SER A 105 0.94 5.97 -3.83
CA SER A 105 2.28 5.78 -3.28
C SER A 105 2.66 4.30 -3.23
N TYR A 106 2.68 3.64 -4.39
CA TYR A 106 3.07 2.22 -4.50
C TYR A 106 4.47 1.99 -3.94
N THR A 107 4.61 0.95 -3.11
CA THR A 107 5.88 0.42 -2.62
C THR A 107 6.08 -1.04 -3.02
N ALA A 108 7.35 -1.45 -3.12
CA ALA A 108 7.71 -2.86 -3.28
C ALA A 108 7.24 -3.70 -2.10
N LEU A 109 6.83 -4.94 -2.40
CA LEU A 109 6.39 -5.91 -1.41
C LEU A 109 7.33 -7.12 -1.40
N ALA A 110 7.53 -7.69 -0.21
CA ALA A 110 8.22 -8.96 -0.04
C ALA A 110 7.57 -9.78 1.07
N TRP A 111 7.69 -11.10 0.95
CA TRP A 111 7.40 -11.99 2.06
C TRP A 111 8.65 -12.13 2.93
N HIS A 112 8.51 -11.82 4.21
CA HIS A 112 9.63 -11.86 5.13
C HIS A 112 9.15 -12.22 6.54
N LYS A 113 9.80 -13.20 7.17
CA LYS A 113 9.52 -13.65 8.55
C LYS A 113 8.03 -13.93 8.80
N GLY A 114 7.37 -14.60 7.85
CA GLY A 114 5.97 -15.01 7.98
C GLY A 114 4.94 -13.89 7.76
N ARG A 115 5.35 -12.75 7.20
CA ARG A 115 4.48 -11.58 6.98
C ARG A 115 4.70 -10.99 5.59
N ILE A 116 3.66 -10.35 5.07
CA ILE A 116 3.78 -9.42 3.94
C ILE A 116 4.37 -8.12 4.48
N CYS A 117 5.48 -7.70 3.89
CA CYS A 117 6.20 -6.48 4.26
C CYS A 117 6.32 -5.55 3.06
N GLY A 118 6.25 -4.24 3.31
CA GLY A 118 6.54 -3.19 2.33
C GLY A 118 7.93 -2.61 2.52
N ALA A 119 8.55 -2.15 1.43
CA ALA A 119 9.83 -1.43 1.44
C ALA A 119 9.60 0.04 1.83
N ALA A 120 9.72 0.35 3.12
CA ALA A 120 9.41 1.66 3.66
C ALA A 120 10.08 1.91 5.01
N GLU A 121 10.10 3.18 5.42
CA GLU A 121 10.53 3.62 6.73
C GLU A 121 9.42 4.44 7.39
N LEU A 122 9.16 4.19 8.68
CA LEU A 122 8.25 5.01 9.48
C LEU A 122 8.97 6.30 9.88
N VAL A 123 8.64 7.42 9.25
CA VAL A 123 9.28 8.72 9.51
C VAL A 123 8.46 9.62 10.44
N ALA A 124 7.15 9.37 10.55
CA ALA A 124 6.29 10.11 11.44
C ALA A 124 5.12 9.26 11.90
N ARG A 125 4.74 9.37 13.17
CA ARG A 125 3.46 8.85 13.64
C ARG A 125 2.38 9.86 13.29
N ASN A 126 1.33 9.41 12.61
CA ASN A 126 0.20 10.27 12.26
C ASN A 126 -1.10 9.72 12.87
N PRO A 127 -1.49 10.17 14.08
CA PRO A 127 -2.75 9.75 14.70
C PRO A 127 -3.97 10.03 13.83
N LYS A 128 -3.93 11.06 12.97
CA LYS A 128 -5.06 11.35 12.07
C LYS A 128 -5.26 10.29 10.98
N ALA A 129 -4.25 9.48 10.71
CA ALA A 129 -4.32 8.39 9.74
C ALA A 129 -4.49 7.01 10.42
N ASP A 130 -4.70 6.99 11.74
CA ASP A 130 -4.92 5.76 12.48
C ASP A 130 -6.36 5.27 12.25
N PRO A 131 -6.57 4.08 11.65
CA PRO A 131 -7.91 3.56 11.42
C PRO A 131 -8.72 3.38 12.71
N GLU A 132 -8.07 3.15 13.86
CA GLU A 132 -8.76 3.02 15.15
C GLU A 132 -9.34 4.35 15.65
N LEU A 133 -8.85 5.48 15.13
CA LEU A 133 -9.34 6.83 15.42
C LEU A 133 -10.47 7.29 14.47
N HIS A 134 -10.94 6.38 13.60
CA HIS A 134 -12.05 6.59 12.67
C HIS A 134 -13.01 5.39 12.66
N SER A 135 -13.30 4.85 13.85
CA SER A 135 -14.23 3.72 13.96
C SER A 135 -15.69 4.18 13.78
N PRO A 136 -16.61 3.29 13.36
CA PRO A 136 -18.04 3.63 13.26
C PRO A 136 -18.65 4.18 14.56
N GLU A 137 -18.14 3.76 15.72
CA GLU A 137 -18.55 4.28 17.03
C GLU A 137 -18.07 5.72 17.25
N GLN A 138 -16.83 6.02 16.85
CA GLN A 138 -16.27 7.36 16.95
C GLN A 138 -16.96 8.31 15.96
N ASP A 139 -17.30 7.86 14.76
CA ASP A 139 -18.09 8.62 13.78
C ASP A 139 -19.47 9.01 14.35
N LYS A 140 -20.16 8.06 14.98
CA LYS A 140 -21.45 8.32 15.65
C LYS A 140 -21.31 9.33 16.79
N ARG A 141 -20.23 9.22 17.56
CA ARG A 141 -19.93 10.18 18.64
C ARG A 141 -19.65 11.57 18.07
N LEU A 142 -18.87 11.66 16.98
CA LEU A 142 -18.56 12.90 16.30
C LEU A 142 -19.83 13.58 15.76
N ALA A 143 -20.70 12.83 15.10
CA ALA A 143 -22.01 13.34 14.63
C ALA A 143 -22.85 13.93 15.76
N THR A 144 -22.88 13.27 16.92
CA THR A 144 -23.58 13.79 18.12
C THR A 144 -22.99 15.11 18.59
N LEU A 145 -21.66 15.19 18.76
CA LEU A 145 -20.96 16.39 19.22
C LEU A 145 -21.10 17.57 18.25
N VAL A 146 -21.01 17.30 16.95
CA VAL A 146 -21.24 18.30 15.90
C VAL A 146 -22.67 18.84 15.99
N GLY A 147 -23.66 17.96 16.14
CA GLY A 147 -25.06 18.35 16.33
C GLY A 147 -25.29 19.22 17.56
N GLU A 148 -24.68 18.89 18.69
CA GLU A 148 -24.73 19.71 19.91
C GLU A 148 -24.10 21.08 19.72
N ARG A 149 -22.94 21.14 19.05
CA ARG A 149 -22.22 22.39 18.79
C ARG A 149 -23.03 23.33 17.90
N LEU A 150 -23.68 22.81 16.86
CA LEU A 150 -24.54 23.57 15.96
C LEU A 150 -25.80 24.10 16.65
N ARG A 151 -26.41 23.30 17.55
CA ARG A 151 -27.58 23.76 18.33
C ARG A 151 -27.26 24.93 19.25
N ARG A 152 -26.04 25.01 19.79
CA ARG A 152 -25.61 26.14 20.64
C ARG A 152 -25.39 27.44 19.86
N GLU A 153 -25.06 27.36 18.58
CA GLU A 153 -24.77 28.53 17.72
C GLU A 153 -25.40 28.40 16.32
N PRO A 154 -26.73 28.36 16.20
CA PRO A 154 -27.41 28.05 14.94
C PRO A 154 -27.17 29.09 13.83
N GLY A 155 -26.89 30.35 14.20
CA GLY A 155 -26.59 31.43 13.27
C GLY A 155 -25.19 31.36 12.65
N ASN A 156 -24.28 30.56 13.21
CA ASN A 156 -22.88 30.57 12.84
C ASN A 156 -22.63 29.78 11.54
N ARG A 157 -22.45 30.51 10.43
CA ARG A 157 -22.23 29.92 9.09
C ARG A 157 -20.91 29.15 8.99
N LEU A 158 -19.88 29.58 9.71
CA LEU A 158 -18.59 28.88 9.73
C LEU A 158 -18.73 27.51 10.40
N LEU A 159 -19.43 27.43 11.54
CA LEU A 159 -19.68 26.14 12.20
C LEU A 159 -20.48 25.18 11.34
N ARG A 160 -21.45 25.67 10.54
CA ARG A 160 -22.17 24.83 9.56
C ARG A 160 -21.25 24.25 8.49
N GLN A 161 -20.31 25.03 7.96
CA GLN A 161 -19.33 24.52 6.98
C GLN A 161 -18.36 23.53 7.62
N LEU A 162 -17.83 23.84 8.80
CA LEU A 162 -16.91 22.96 9.52
C LEU A 162 -17.57 21.64 9.92
N ALA A 163 -18.85 21.66 10.28
CA ALA A 163 -19.65 20.45 10.52
C ALA A 163 -19.68 19.54 9.29
N ARG A 164 -19.87 20.11 8.09
CA ARG A 164 -19.82 19.36 6.84
C ARG A 164 -18.44 18.76 6.61
N CYS A 165 -17.39 19.58 6.75
CA CYS A 165 -16.01 19.11 6.62
C CYS A 165 -15.69 17.94 7.57
N ALA A 166 -16.13 18.03 8.83
CA ALA A 166 -15.86 17.04 9.86
C ALA A 166 -16.72 15.77 9.79
N LEU A 167 -17.77 15.72 8.97
CA LEU A 167 -18.65 14.54 8.85
C LEU A 167 -18.56 13.85 7.48
N GLU A 168 -18.12 14.59 6.45
CA GLU A 168 -18.03 14.08 5.08
C GLU A 168 -16.58 13.81 4.63
N TYR A 169 -15.58 14.42 5.29
CA TYR A 169 -14.17 14.41 4.84
C TYR A 169 -13.17 14.17 5.99
N HIS A 170 -13.60 13.54 7.08
CA HIS A 170 -12.76 13.29 8.27
C HIS A 170 -11.98 11.99 8.20
#